data_AF-A0A2H0ICF7-F1
#
_entry.id   AF-A0A2H0ICF7-F1
#
_cell.length_a   1.000
_cell.length_b   1.000
_cell.length_c   1.000
_cell.angle_alpha   90.00
_cell.angle_beta   90.00
_cell.angle_gamma   90.00
#
_symmetry.space_group_name_H-M   'P 1'
#
loop_
_entity.id
_entity.type
_entity.pdbx_description
1 polymer ?
#
loop_
_entity_poly.entity_id
_entity_poly.type
_entity_poly.pdbx_seq_one_letter_code
_entity_poly.pdbx_strand_id
1 'polypeptide(L)'
;MARLPDDEITKLKEQVSLLRLVESQGYRPQKQGKDYAIKCPFHEDDTPSLIITPKNNLFNCFGCGAAGTVIDWVMKTQGVSFRFACEIL
;
A
#
# COMPACT_ATOMS: atom_id res chain seq x y z
N MET A 1 23.42 -7.56 -11.27
CA MET A 1 21.98 -7.26 -11.16
C MET A 1 21.85 -5.75 -10.96
N ALA A 2 21.10 -5.06 -11.82
CA ALA A 2 21.01 -3.60 -11.77
C ALA A 2 20.25 -3.14 -10.51
N ARG A 3 20.90 -2.31 -9.68
CA ARG A 3 20.26 -1.60 -8.57
C ARG A 3 19.35 -0.52 -9.16
N LEU A 4 18.07 -0.48 -8.80
CA LEU A 4 17.23 0.66 -9.15
C LEU A 4 17.81 1.92 -8.49
N PRO A 5 17.93 3.05 -9.19
CA PRO A 5 18.33 4.32 -8.59
C PRO A 5 17.37 4.72 -7.46
N ASP A 6 17.92 5.29 -6.38
CA ASP A 6 17.10 5.70 -5.23
C ASP A 6 16.07 6.81 -5.62
N ASP A 7 16.37 7.60 -6.67
CA ASP A 7 15.46 8.59 -7.26
C ASP A 7 14.23 7.94 -7.91
N GLU A 8 14.40 6.83 -8.64
CA GLU A 8 13.28 6.10 -9.24
C GLU A 8 12.37 5.52 -8.16
N ILE A 9 12.98 4.93 -7.11
CA ILE A 9 12.23 4.39 -5.97
C ILE A 9 11.42 5.50 -5.27
N THR A 10 12.01 6.68 -5.13
CA THR A 10 11.34 7.84 -4.54
C THR A 10 10.17 8.30 -5.40
N LYS A 11 10.38 8.41 -6.72
CA LYS A 11 9.31 8.75 -7.67
C LYS A 11 8.16 7.76 -7.61
N LEU A 12 8.42 6.45 -7.59
CA LEU A 12 7.36 5.44 -7.46
C LEU A 12 6.55 5.63 -6.18
N LYS A 13 7.23 5.89 -5.05
CA LYS A 13 6.58 6.12 -3.75
C LYS A 13 5.72 7.39 -3.71
N GLU A 14 6.07 8.42 -4.47
CA GLU A 14 5.38 9.71 -4.46
C GLU A 14 4.29 9.82 -5.55
N GLN A 15 4.55 9.28 -6.74
CA GLN A 15 3.68 9.45 -7.91
C GLN A 15 2.58 8.40 -7.97
N VAL A 16 2.84 7.18 -7.51
CA VAL A 16 1.82 6.12 -7.54
C VAL A 16 0.92 6.24 -6.33
N SER A 17 -0.34 6.62 -6.56
CA SER A 17 -1.32 6.75 -5.48
C SER A 17 -1.69 5.37 -4.91
N LEU A 18 -1.33 5.14 -3.65
CA LEU A 18 -1.69 3.94 -2.90
C LEU A 18 -3.22 3.75 -2.83
N LEU A 19 -3.98 4.82 -2.60
CA LEU A 19 -5.44 4.74 -2.55
C LEU A 19 -6.01 4.21 -3.87
N ARG A 20 -5.53 4.73 -5.00
CA ARG A 20 -6.01 4.30 -6.34
C ARG A 20 -5.59 2.87 -6.66
N LEU A 21 -4.39 2.47 -6.25
CA LEU A 21 -3.91 1.10 -6.39
C LEU A 21 -4.76 0.12 -5.57
N VAL A 22 -5.11 0.49 -4.35
CA VAL A 22 -5.99 -0.31 -3.49
C VAL A 22 -7.38 -0.43 -4.12
N GLU A 23 -7.95 0.67 -4.62
CA GLU A 23 -9.24 0.65 -5.33
C GLU A 23 -9.19 -0.25 -6.59
N SER A 24 -8.11 -0.20 -7.38
CA SER A 24 -7.98 -0.98 -8.61
C SER A 24 -7.84 -2.49 -8.36
N GLN A 25 -7.36 -2.88 -7.18
CA GLN A 25 -7.33 -4.27 -6.72
C GLN A 25 -8.68 -4.77 -6.16
N GLY A 26 -9.74 -3.95 -6.21
CA GLY A 26 -11.09 -4.33 -5.82
C GLY A 26 -11.43 -4.10 -4.34
N TYR A 27 -10.50 -3.54 -3.56
CA TYR A 27 -10.79 -3.13 -2.19
C TYR A 27 -11.72 -1.92 -2.18
N ARG A 28 -12.55 -1.82 -1.14
CA ARG A 28 -13.51 -0.72 -0.97
C ARG A 28 -13.12 0.16 0.22
N PRO A 29 -12.19 1.11 0.04
CA PRO A 29 -11.81 2.07 1.08
C PRO A 29 -12.99 2.94 1.50
N GLN A 30 -13.30 2.89 2.80
CA GLN A 30 -14.31 3.74 3.42
C GLN A 30 -13.65 5.00 3.95
N LYS A 31 -14.15 6.16 3.53
CA LYS A 31 -13.59 7.45 3.95
C LYS A 31 -13.83 7.68 5.44
N GLN A 32 -12.76 7.96 6.18
CA GLN A 32 -12.79 8.36 7.59
C GLN A 32 -12.05 9.69 7.77
N GLY A 33 -12.80 10.79 7.64
CA GLY A 33 -12.24 12.14 7.67
C GLY A 33 -11.28 12.38 6.50
N LYS A 34 -9.98 12.47 6.80
CA LYS A 34 -8.90 12.69 5.81
C LYS A 34 -8.24 11.38 5.34
N ASP A 35 -8.48 10.29 6.07
CA ASP A 35 -7.90 8.98 5.84
C ASP A 35 -8.99 8.02 5.32
N TYR A 36 -8.59 6.79 4.97
CA TYR A 36 -9.48 5.76 4.47
C TYR A 36 -9.25 4.46 5.22
N ALA A 37 -10.32 3.75 5.57
CA ALA A 37 -10.24 2.46 6.25
C ALA A 37 -10.68 1.33 5.32
N ILE A 38 -9.96 0.20 5.38
CA ILE A 38 -10.33 -1.06 4.72
C ILE A 38 -10.18 -2.23 5.69
N LYS A 39 -10.85 -3.34 5.38
CA LYS A 39 -10.48 -4.64 5.93
C LYS A 39 -9.05 -4.96 5.50
N CYS A 40 -8.23 -5.37 6.46
CA CYS A 40 -6.84 -5.66 6.18
C CYS A 40 -6.75 -6.94 5.33
N PRO A 41 -6.04 -6.93 4.19
CA PRO A 41 -5.83 -8.15 3.40
C PRO A 41 -4.72 -9.05 3.98
N PHE A 42 -3.98 -8.57 4.99
CA PHE A 42 -2.81 -9.27 5.54
C PHE A 42 -3.12 -10.17 6.74
N HIS A 43 -4.33 -10.07 7.29
CA HIS A 43 -4.82 -10.94 8.35
C HIS A 43 -6.33 -11.03 8.28
N GLU A 44 -6.89 -12.09 8.84
CA GLU A 44 -8.33 -12.29 8.90
C GLU A 44 -8.91 -11.44 10.04
N ASP A 45 -9.72 -10.45 9.68
CA ASP A 45 -10.41 -9.54 10.60
C ASP A 45 -11.75 -9.11 10.00
N ASP A 46 -12.78 -9.07 10.84
CA ASP A 46 -14.11 -8.60 10.45
C ASP A 46 -14.24 -7.08 10.47
N THR A 47 -13.31 -6.39 11.13
CA THR A 47 -13.29 -4.94 11.25
C THR A 47 -12.33 -4.28 10.26
N PRO A 48 -12.65 -3.07 9.75
CA PRO A 48 -11.74 -2.30 8.91
C PRO A 48 -10.60 -1.71 9.76
N SER A 49 -9.55 -2.50 10.00
CA SER A 49 -8.41 -2.16 10.86
C SER A 49 -7.21 -1.55 10.13
N LEU A 50 -7.23 -1.52 8.78
CA LEU A 50 -6.16 -0.93 7.98
C LEU A 50 -6.54 0.45 7.48
N ILE A 51 -5.74 1.44 7.89
CA ILE A 51 -5.89 2.85 7.54
C ILE A 51 -4.90 3.22 6.44
N ILE A 52 -5.39 3.87 5.40
CA ILE A 52 -4.64 4.45 4.30
C ILE A 52 -4.68 5.96 4.50
N THR A 53 -3.50 6.59 4.50
CA THR A 53 -3.34 8.04 4.62
C THR A 53 -2.85 8.60 3.28
N PRO A 54 -3.75 9.12 2.43
CA PRO A 54 -3.39 9.59 1.09
C PRO A 54 -2.39 10.74 1.10
N LYS A 55 -2.43 11.60 2.14
CA LYS A 55 -1.49 12.73 2.28
C LYS A 55 -0.04 12.29 2.32
N ASN A 56 0.24 11.16 2.97
CA ASN A 56 1.60 10.63 3.13
C ASN A 56 1.86 9.45 2.18
N ASN A 57 0.83 8.99 1.46
CA ASN A 57 0.85 7.81 0.62
C ASN A 57 1.29 6.52 1.34
N LEU A 58 0.84 6.35 2.58
CA LEU A 58 1.17 5.22 3.46
C LEU A 58 -0.08 4.45 3.87
N PHE A 59 0.10 3.18 4.25
CA PHE A 59 -0.88 2.42 5.02
C PHE A 59 -0.33 1.99 6.37
N ASN A 60 -1.24 1.78 7.32
CA ASN A 60 -0.96 1.15 8.61
C ASN A 60 -2.18 0.35 9.07
N CYS A 61 -1.97 -0.90 9.45
CA CYS A 61 -2.96 -1.77 10.06
C CYS A 61 -2.74 -1.86 11.57
N PHE A 62 -3.73 -1.43 12.33
CA PHE A 62 -3.68 -1.45 13.80
C PHE A 62 -3.98 -2.85 14.39
N GLY A 63 -4.50 -3.79 13.60
CA GLY A 63 -4.74 -5.17 14.04
C GLY A 63 -3.48 -6.05 13.99
N CYS A 64 -2.77 -6.06 12.85
CA CYS A 64 -1.60 -6.92 12.64
C CYS A 64 -0.25 -6.16 12.60
N GLY A 65 -0.27 -4.82 12.67
CA GLY A 65 0.94 -4.00 12.60
C GLY A 65 1.53 -3.83 11.19
N ALA A 66 0.87 -4.34 10.15
CA ALA A 66 1.34 -4.17 8.77
C ALA A 66 1.28 -2.68 8.38
N ALA A 67 2.42 -2.11 8.04
CA ALA A 67 2.53 -0.73 7.57
C ALA A 67 3.54 -0.63 6.42
N GLY A 68 3.44 0.43 5.63
CA GLY A 68 4.39 0.68 4.57
C GLY A 68 3.92 1.63 3.48
N THR A 69 4.72 1.67 2.42
CA THR A 69 4.51 2.45 1.20
C THR A 69 3.71 1.67 0.15
N VAL A 70 3.45 2.30 -1.00
CA VAL A 70 2.87 1.65 -2.18
C VAL A 70 3.66 0.41 -2.64
N ILE A 71 4.98 0.41 -2.49
CA ILE A 71 5.82 -0.74 -2.85
C ILE A 71 5.60 -1.88 -1.86
N ASP A 72 5.62 -1.58 -0.56
CA ASP A 72 5.36 -2.57 0.49
C ASP A 72 3.98 -3.20 0.35
N TRP A 73 3.00 -2.42 -0.09
CA TRP A 73 1.65 -2.90 -0.41
C TRP A 73 1.68 -3.95 -1.52
N VAL A 74 2.31 -3.66 -2.66
CA VAL A 74 2.42 -4.62 -3.78
C VAL A 74 3.19 -5.87 -3.36
N MET A 75 4.31 -5.71 -2.65
CA MET A 75 5.09 -6.84 -2.13
C MET A 75 4.25 -7.78 -1.28
N LYS A 76 3.47 -7.23 -0.34
CA LYS A 76 2.65 -8.03 0.58
C LYS A 76 1.41 -8.62 -0.11
N THR A 77 0.73 -7.85 -0.96
CA THR A 77 -0.50 -8.30 -1.62
C THR A 77 -0.26 -9.31 -2.73
N GLN A 78 0.86 -9.20 -3.46
CA GLN A 78 1.18 -10.08 -4.58
C GLN A 78 2.26 -11.12 -4.26
N GLY A 79 2.87 -11.06 -3.08
CA GLY A 79 3.92 -12.00 -2.66
C GLY A 79 5.20 -11.89 -3.48
N VAL A 80 5.50 -10.71 -4.02
CA VAL A 80 6.63 -10.46 -4.92
C VAL A 80 7.79 -9.78 -4.21
N SER A 81 9.01 -9.98 -4.73
CA SER A 81 10.19 -9.27 -4.23
C SER A 81 10.10 -7.76 -4.49
N PHE A 82 10.86 -6.97 -3.74
CA PHE A 82 10.95 -5.51 -3.92
C PHE A 82 11.17 -5.10 -5.37
N ARG A 83 12.09 -5.78 -6.08
CA ARG A 83 12.38 -5.47 -7.49
C ARG A 83 11.14 -5.64 -8.37
N PHE A 84 10.47 -6.78 -8.24
CA PHE A 84 9.26 -7.07 -9.02
C PHE A 84 8.13 -6.11 -8.65
N ALA A 85 8.00 -5.75 -7.38
CA ALA A 85 7.03 -4.73 -6.96
C ALA A 85 7.28 -3.38 -7.65
N CYS A 86 8.54 -2.95 -7.78
CA CYS A 86 8.89 -1.73 -8.52
C CYS A 86 8.63 -1.84 -10.03
N GLU A 87 8.72 -3.04 -10.62
CA GLU A 87 8.43 -3.25 -12.05
C GLU A 87 6.92 -3.30 -12.35
N ILE A 88 6.08 -3.56 -11.35
CA ILE A 88 4.61 -3.59 -11.44
C ILE A 88 3.99 -2.20 -11.32
N LEU A 89 4.66 -1.30 -10.60
CA LEU A 89 4.22 0.06 -10.30
C LEU A 89 4.58 1.04 -11.43
#